data_AF-A0A1G4IGU5-F1
#
_entry.id   AF-A0A1G4IGU5-F1
#
_cell.length_a   1.000
_cell.length_b   1.000
_cell.length_c   1.000
_cell.angle_alpha   90.00
_cell.angle_beta   90.00
_cell.angle_gamma   90.00
#
_symmetry.space_group_name_H-M   'P 1'
#
loop_
_entity.id
_entity.type
_entity.pdbx_description
1 polymer ?
#
loop_
_entity_poly.entity_id
_entity_poly.type
_entity_poly.pdbx_seq_one_letter_code
_entity_poly.pdbx_strand_id
1 'polypeptide(L)'
;MSSDATAAAVNWSQGDEGDTALEICVPIVLPQSGRAKELTVEVKDLAVLRVSHRDTIILQWRLYEPVAEEVEWRVENEGSLLIMDMVKRSCAVWPCLLDLPMRADDKLLRSTAELDNLFREHHPPLPPDPSLERKGAGAAAVDKVDGNGGEAGTAAVGGEDDLERLLEEAAEEVVGEGAATEENNDREFINAELENCRTEIEEIQKKLDEVMKTLEDGADGEAKQQALKQKTILEEMLRLHFEICEKRRLPSSLSGFIEITQLDIRKSRVNVGELSEEEREEYASDEERAMTAHELMTRGLQHFEQQEIQPALHFLRLAALHHNHDQSTIILHSIYSQLNSPRGAFILLRRALQDDNISSTANLKVAEQFDVGARHFLPMFPAALYFYQRAAKAGCVSAMLAIAQLYLRGCTSSTMLSAKQIERLRNTDMYQEWLQRAIDRGCGSANFVKGCAHLKGEHGCVKSYKLAKEYLDRATAAQPKIAQRAPQVYVMLEKLRQEEEGVASLSASTSLSLSKGNYANGRAGTNGDGDAVCVTSSVERLNNMTSKPYASASAGPGRLKKGNQRSGAKAFWEGAVTTGLTLYSLYTLAFPVRLLILPHIYTLLSHVVDRVPWLAASQPLQF
;
A
#
# COMPACT_ATOMS: atom_id res chain seq x y z
N MET A 1 15.49 39.57 -3.12
CA MET A 1 14.26 38.86 -3.55
C MET A 1 14.53 37.38 -3.31
N SER A 2 14.12 36.86 -2.16
CA SER A 2 14.26 35.45 -1.79
C SER A 2 13.17 34.66 -2.51
N SER A 3 13.37 34.33 -3.78
CA SER A 3 12.67 33.15 -4.32
C SER A 3 13.28 31.95 -3.60
N ASP A 4 12.45 31.16 -2.92
CA ASP A 4 12.87 29.83 -2.47
C ASP A 4 13.49 29.13 -3.69
N ALA A 5 14.81 28.97 -3.70
CA ALA A 5 15.53 28.41 -4.82
C ALA A 5 15.17 26.91 -4.91
N THR A 6 14.28 26.56 -5.82
CA THR A 6 13.85 25.17 -6.05
C THR A 6 14.94 24.42 -6.81
N ALA A 7 15.10 23.12 -6.52
CA ALA A 7 15.99 22.25 -7.30
C ALA A 7 15.40 21.91 -8.68
N ALA A 8 14.18 22.37 -9.00
CA ALA A 8 13.56 22.14 -10.30
C ALA A 8 14.32 22.78 -11.47
N ALA A 9 15.08 23.85 -11.22
CA ALA A 9 15.89 24.53 -12.23
C ALA A 9 17.36 24.05 -12.27
N VAL A 10 17.70 23.05 -11.46
CA VAL A 10 19.06 22.58 -11.26
C VAL A 10 19.21 21.17 -11.79
N ASN A 11 20.29 20.95 -12.53
CA ASN A 11 20.67 19.63 -12.99
C ASN A 11 21.62 19.05 -11.96
N TRP A 12 21.32 17.84 -11.48
CA TRP A 12 22.24 17.12 -10.60
C TRP A 12 22.32 15.68 -11.08
N SER A 13 23.48 15.08 -10.87
CA SER A 13 23.73 13.69 -11.21
C SER A 13 24.38 12.97 -10.04
N GLN A 14 24.16 11.67 -9.96
CA GLN A 14 24.85 10.82 -8.99
C GLN A 14 25.26 9.51 -9.66
N GLY A 15 26.27 8.86 -9.08
CA GLY A 15 26.67 7.52 -9.47
C GLY A 15 25.62 6.45 -9.13
N ASP A 16 25.82 5.26 -9.71
CA ASP A 16 25.01 4.06 -9.44
C ASP A 16 25.23 3.52 -8.01
N GLU A 17 24.54 2.44 -7.63
CA GLU A 17 24.73 1.80 -6.32
C GLU A 17 26.20 1.42 -6.09
N GLY A 18 26.75 1.88 -4.96
CA GLY A 18 28.17 1.69 -4.63
C GLY A 18 29.05 2.87 -5.00
N ASP A 19 28.56 3.81 -5.81
CA ASP A 19 29.27 5.05 -6.14
C ASP A 19 28.82 6.21 -5.25
N THR A 20 29.81 6.93 -4.75
CA THR A 20 29.66 8.08 -3.85
C THR A 20 29.70 9.41 -4.58
N ALA A 21 29.99 9.44 -5.88
CA ALA A 21 30.05 10.68 -6.66
C ALA A 21 28.68 11.37 -6.76
N LEU A 22 28.70 12.70 -6.57
CA LEU A 22 27.56 13.60 -6.68
C LEU A 22 28.01 14.87 -7.41
N GLU A 23 27.37 15.20 -8.54
CA GLU A 23 27.61 16.44 -9.27
C GLU A 23 26.34 17.31 -9.24
N ILE A 24 26.48 18.59 -8.90
CA ILE A 24 25.38 19.55 -8.87
C ILE A 24 25.73 20.74 -9.76
N CYS A 25 24.89 20.98 -10.77
CA CYS A 25 25.04 22.02 -11.78
C CYS A 25 23.95 23.10 -11.58
N VAL A 26 24.32 24.20 -10.94
CA VAL A 26 23.43 25.32 -10.59
C VAL A 26 23.61 26.47 -11.57
N PRO A 27 22.56 26.89 -12.31
CA PRO A 27 22.59 28.13 -13.06
C PRO A 27 22.72 29.33 -12.11
N ILE A 28 23.73 30.16 -12.29
CA ILE A 28 23.98 31.35 -11.46
C ILE A 28 24.01 32.61 -12.32
N VAL A 29 23.45 33.70 -11.80
CA VAL A 29 23.56 35.03 -12.41
C VAL A 29 24.46 35.88 -11.53
N LEU A 30 25.72 36.07 -11.95
CA LEU A 30 26.65 36.96 -11.26
C LEU A 30 26.33 38.43 -11.57
N PRO A 31 26.44 39.36 -10.60
CA PRO A 31 26.36 40.79 -10.86
C PRO A 31 27.39 41.23 -11.91
N GLN A 32 27.10 42.27 -12.70
CA GLN A 32 27.96 42.75 -13.82
C GLN A 32 29.41 43.10 -13.43
N SER A 33 29.72 43.25 -12.14
CA SER A 33 31.05 43.51 -11.58
C SER A 33 31.65 42.33 -10.78
N GLY A 34 30.90 41.23 -10.62
CA GLY A 34 31.29 40.07 -9.84
C GLY A 34 32.25 39.17 -10.62
N ARG A 35 33.40 38.83 -10.02
CA ARG A 35 34.32 37.83 -10.57
C ARG A 35 34.01 36.47 -9.94
N ALA A 36 34.09 35.39 -10.71
CA ALA A 36 33.90 34.02 -10.21
C ALA A 36 34.81 33.66 -9.01
N LYS A 37 35.96 34.34 -8.86
CA LYS A 37 36.88 34.19 -7.73
C LYS A 37 36.33 34.68 -6.37
N GLU A 38 35.23 35.42 -6.37
CA GLU A 38 34.61 35.96 -5.15
C GLU A 38 33.45 35.08 -4.64
N LEU A 39 33.20 33.94 -5.31
CA LEU A 39 32.28 32.91 -4.84
C LEU A 39 32.93 32.08 -3.73
N THR A 40 32.11 31.75 -2.74
CA THR A 40 32.45 30.87 -1.62
C THR A 40 31.41 29.76 -1.59
N VAL A 41 31.87 28.51 -1.70
CA VAL A 41 31.05 27.31 -1.59
C VAL A 41 31.52 26.58 -0.35
N GLU A 42 30.61 26.38 0.60
CA GLU A 42 30.89 25.70 1.87
C GLU A 42 29.78 24.70 2.21
N VAL A 43 30.15 23.59 2.84
CA VAL A 43 29.21 22.61 3.41
C VAL A 43 29.27 22.72 4.92
N LYS A 44 28.17 23.14 5.54
CA LYS A 44 28.02 23.19 7.00
C LYS A 44 27.35 21.94 7.52
N ASP A 45 27.80 21.47 8.69
CA ASP A 45 27.23 20.32 9.40
C ASP A 45 27.12 19.07 8.52
N LEU A 46 28.00 18.96 7.51
CA LEU A 46 28.05 17.90 6.50
C LEU A 46 26.79 17.76 5.63
N ALA A 47 25.77 18.62 5.77
CA ALA A 47 24.49 18.47 5.07
C ALA A 47 23.93 19.78 4.49
N VAL A 48 24.45 20.93 4.90
CA VAL A 48 23.95 22.24 4.45
C VAL A 48 24.93 22.84 3.45
N LEU A 49 24.58 22.78 2.17
CA LEU A 49 25.31 23.44 1.08
C LEU A 49 24.99 24.93 1.06
N ARG A 50 26.01 25.78 1.15
CA ARG A 50 25.87 27.23 1.08
C ARG A 50 26.80 27.81 0.02
N VAL A 51 26.21 28.60 -0.87
CA VAL A 51 26.91 29.37 -1.89
C VAL A 51 26.70 30.85 -1.61
N SER A 52 27.79 31.58 -1.38
CA SER A 52 27.77 33.02 -1.12
C SER A 52 28.72 33.78 -2.04
N HIS A 53 28.33 35.01 -2.37
CA HIS A 53 29.18 35.98 -3.02
C HIS A 53 29.37 37.16 -2.08
N ARG A 54 30.59 37.32 -1.55
CA ARG A 54 30.90 38.23 -0.43
C ARG A 54 29.94 37.97 0.75
N ASP A 55 29.16 38.97 1.16
CA ASP A 55 28.21 38.85 2.27
C ASP A 55 26.81 38.37 1.84
N THR A 56 26.58 38.19 0.54
CA THR A 56 25.26 37.83 0.01
C THR A 56 25.16 36.32 -0.20
N ILE A 57 24.18 35.69 0.45
CA ILE A 57 23.87 34.28 0.24
C ILE A 57 23.10 34.16 -1.07
N ILE A 58 23.67 33.43 -2.03
CA ILE A 58 23.02 33.11 -3.30
C ILE A 58 22.10 31.91 -3.10
N LEU A 59 22.61 30.89 -2.41
CA LEU A 59 21.92 29.62 -2.24
C LEU A 59 22.26 29.01 -0.88
N GLN A 60 21.26 28.43 -0.24
CA GLN A 60 21.42 27.65 0.97
C GLN A 60 20.44 26.48 0.93
N TRP A 61 20.98 25.27 0.88
CA TRP A 61 20.21 24.04 0.71
C TRP A 61 20.61 23.01 1.75
N ARG A 62 19.62 22.26 2.23
CA ARG A 62 19.84 21.05 3.01
C ARG A 62 19.79 19.86 2.05
N LEU A 63 20.93 19.19 1.89
CA LEU A 63 21.06 17.99 1.08
C LEU A 63 20.36 16.81 1.76
N TYR A 64 20.02 15.80 0.96
CA TYR A 64 19.28 14.62 1.42
C TYR A 64 20.00 13.87 2.56
N GLU A 65 21.30 13.68 2.43
CA GLU A 65 22.15 12.99 3.42
C GLU A 65 23.52 13.66 3.54
N PRO A 66 24.31 13.30 4.59
CA PRO A 66 25.64 13.86 4.78
C PRO A 66 26.63 13.57 3.64
N VAL A 67 27.45 14.57 3.31
CA VAL A 67 28.52 14.53 2.31
C VAL A 67 29.89 14.79 2.97
N ALA A 68 30.96 14.65 2.19
CA ALA A 68 32.29 15.09 2.58
C ALA A 68 32.32 16.62 2.77
N GLU A 69 33.20 17.08 3.66
CA GLU A 69 33.35 18.53 3.95
C GLU A 69 34.04 19.26 2.78
N GLU A 70 34.95 18.58 2.09
CA GLU A 70 35.64 19.10 0.92
C GLU A 70 34.72 19.05 -0.31
N VAL A 71 34.56 20.21 -0.97
CA VAL A 71 33.78 20.36 -2.21
C VAL A 71 34.66 20.98 -3.27
N GLU A 72 34.82 20.28 -4.38
CA GLU A 72 35.45 20.82 -5.57
C GLU A 72 34.40 21.57 -6.39
N TRP A 73 34.69 22.78 -6.84
CA TRP A 73 33.75 23.56 -7.63
C TRP A 73 34.45 24.36 -8.72
N ARG A 74 33.73 24.55 -9.82
CA ARG A 74 34.17 25.31 -10.99
C ARG A 74 33.02 26.11 -11.57
N VAL A 75 33.33 27.17 -12.30
CA VAL A 75 32.33 27.97 -13.02
C VAL A 75 32.59 27.87 -14.51
N GLU A 76 31.59 27.40 -15.25
CA GLU A 76 31.62 27.21 -16.69
C GLU A 76 30.65 28.19 -17.40
N ASN A 77 30.62 28.13 -18.74
CA ASN A 77 29.75 28.95 -19.59
C ASN A 77 29.83 30.45 -19.30
N GLU A 78 31.03 31.02 -19.42
CA GLU A 78 31.28 32.47 -19.25
C GLU A 78 30.82 33.05 -17.89
N GLY A 79 30.75 32.23 -16.84
CA GLY A 79 30.34 32.69 -15.51
C GLY A 79 28.88 32.42 -15.15
N SER A 80 28.14 31.67 -15.98
CA SER A 80 26.70 31.44 -15.82
C SER A 80 26.32 30.09 -15.20
N LEU A 81 27.26 29.14 -15.10
CA LEU A 81 26.98 27.80 -14.56
C LEU A 81 28.00 27.43 -13.49
N LEU A 82 27.52 27.20 -12.26
CA LEU A 82 28.33 26.68 -11.16
C LEU A 82 28.20 25.16 -11.13
N ILE A 83 29.32 24.46 -11.20
CA ILE A 83 29.38 23.00 -11.06
C ILE A 83 30.11 22.66 -9.76
N MET A 84 29.51 21.79 -8.97
CA MET A 84 30.02 21.34 -7.67
C MET A 84 30.11 19.82 -7.67
N ASP A 85 31.32 19.31 -7.47
CA ASP A 85 31.62 17.89 -7.33
C ASP A 85 31.78 17.56 -5.85
N MET A 86 31.00 16.59 -5.40
CA MET A 86 30.85 16.22 -3.99
C MET A 86 30.91 14.71 -3.83
N VAL A 87 31.28 14.26 -2.62
CA VAL A 87 31.34 12.85 -2.26
C VAL A 87 30.33 12.55 -1.16
N LYS A 88 29.37 11.66 -1.42
CA LYS A 88 28.41 11.16 -0.42
C LYS A 88 29.14 10.34 0.64
N ARG A 89 28.73 10.45 1.91
CA ARG A 89 29.23 9.54 2.97
C ARG A 89 28.60 8.16 2.90
N SER A 90 27.37 8.09 2.38
CA SER A 90 26.64 6.85 2.13
C SER A 90 26.78 6.45 0.67
N CYS A 91 26.94 5.16 0.40
CA CYS A 91 26.90 4.60 -0.95
C CYS A 91 25.47 4.40 -1.47
N ALA A 92 24.45 4.78 -0.68
CA ALA A 92 23.06 4.71 -1.09
C ALA A 92 22.75 5.72 -2.21
N VAL A 93 21.82 5.33 -3.09
CA VAL A 93 21.28 6.20 -4.13
C VAL A 93 20.25 7.13 -3.49
N TRP A 94 20.42 8.44 -3.66
CA TRP A 94 19.49 9.42 -3.10
C TRP A 94 18.19 9.48 -3.92
N PRO A 95 17.01 9.45 -3.28
CA PRO A 95 15.73 9.56 -3.99
C PRO A 95 15.45 10.98 -4.52
N CYS A 96 16.07 11.98 -3.90
CA CYS A 96 15.99 13.40 -4.25
C CYS A 96 17.25 14.13 -3.80
N LEU A 97 17.47 15.35 -4.28
CA LEU A 97 18.63 16.16 -3.92
C LEU A 97 18.47 16.80 -2.53
N LEU A 98 17.25 17.28 -2.24
CA LEU A 98 16.99 18.13 -1.08
C LEU A 98 16.13 17.43 -0.03
N ASP A 99 16.58 17.46 1.23
CA ASP A 99 15.76 17.13 2.40
C ASP A 99 15.09 18.40 2.92
N LEU A 100 13.86 18.64 2.46
CA LEU A 100 13.08 19.82 2.83
C LEU A 100 11.71 19.40 3.37
N PRO A 101 11.47 19.51 4.69
CA PRO A 101 10.14 19.29 5.25
C PRO A 101 9.16 20.32 4.67
N MET A 102 7.89 19.94 4.53
CA MET A 102 6.85 20.88 4.12
C MET A 102 6.38 21.69 5.32
N ARG A 103 5.96 22.92 5.06
CA ARG A 103 5.35 23.76 6.10
C ARG A 103 3.99 23.17 6.48
N ALA A 104 3.62 23.26 7.75
CA ALA A 104 2.37 22.68 8.24
C ALA A 104 1.12 23.34 7.62
N ASP A 105 1.25 24.58 7.18
CA ASP A 105 0.24 25.43 6.54
C ASP A 105 0.30 25.41 5.00
N ASP A 106 1.06 24.49 4.40
CA ASP A 106 1.15 24.34 2.95
C ASP A 106 -0.24 24.00 2.36
N LYS A 107 -0.66 24.74 1.33
CA LYS A 107 -2.00 24.65 0.72
C LYS A 107 -2.32 23.28 0.13
N LEU A 108 -1.29 22.50 -0.19
CA LEU A 108 -1.44 21.14 -0.72
C LEU A 108 -1.94 20.14 0.33
N LEU A 109 -1.80 20.47 1.61
CA LEU A 109 -2.18 19.63 2.72
C LEU A 109 -3.66 19.83 3.02
N ARG A 110 -4.40 18.73 3.04
CA ARG A 110 -5.79 18.74 3.49
C ARG A 110 -5.85 18.87 4.99
N SER A 111 -6.82 19.64 5.45
CA SER A 111 -7.07 19.80 6.89
C SER A 111 -7.76 18.56 7.46
N THR A 112 -7.67 18.37 8.78
CA THR A 112 -8.39 17.30 9.47
C THR A 112 -9.90 17.37 9.22
N ALA A 113 -10.48 18.57 9.18
CA ALA A 113 -11.91 18.76 8.90
C ALA A 113 -12.31 18.29 7.49
N GLU A 114 -11.46 18.53 6.49
CA GLU A 114 -11.67 18.03 5.13
C GLU A 114 -11.55 16.50 5.05
N LEU A 115 -10.62 15.92 5.80
CA LEU A 115 -10.48 14.46 5.91
C LEU A 115 -11.69 13.85 6.62
N ASP A 116 -12.20 14.48 7.68
CA ASP A 116 -13.40 14.02 8.38
C ASP A 116 -14.64 14.04 7.47
N ASN A 117 -14.76 15.04 6.59
CA ASN A 117 -15.82 15.07 5.58
C ASN A 117 -15.71 13.87 4.63
N LEU A 118 -14.50 13.59 4.12
CA LEU A 118 -14.26 12.42 3.27
C LEU A 118 -14.55 11.10 4.00
N PHE A 119 -14.23 10.98 5.30
CA PHE A 119 -14.56 9.81 6.08
C PHE A 119 -16.07 9.61 6.24
N ARG A 120 -16.84 10.69 6.43
CA ARG A 120 -18.31 10.61 6.49
C ARG A 120 -18.92 10.14 5.17
N GLU A 121 -18.34 10.57 4.05
CA GLU A 121 -18.78 10.16 2.70
C GLU A 121 -18.40 8.71 2.37
N HIS A 122 -17.18 8.27 2.74
CA HIS A 122 -16.66 6.96 2.31
C HIS A 122 -16.92 5.83 3.30
N HIS A 123 -17.26 6.16 4.54
CA HIS A 123 -17.40 5.20 5.63
C HIS A 123 -18.58 5.61 6.51
N PRO A 124 -19.83 5.48 6.03
CA PRO A 124 -21.00 5.92 6.79
C PRO A 124 -21.10 5.21 8.15
N PRO A 125 -21.73 5.84 9.15
CA PRO A 125 -21.95 5.21 10.46
C PRO A 125 -22.93 4.04 10.34
N LEU A 126 -22.73 3.02 11.17
CA LEU A 126 -23.65 1.88 11.22
C LEU A 126 -24.98 2.29 11.90
N PRO A 127 -26.14 1.86 11.37
CA PRO A 127 -27.42 2.10 12.01
C PRO A 127 -27.52 1.32 13.34
N PRO A 128 -28.36 1.79 14.28
CA PRO A 128 -28.63 1.05 15.51
C PRO A 128 -29.29 -0.29 15.18
N ASP A 129 -28.73 -1.37 15.72
CA ASP A 129 -29.27 -2.71 15.57
C ASP A 129 -29.49 -3.34 16.95
N PRO A 130 -30.75 -3.64 17.34
CA PRO A 130 -31.07 -4.23 18.63
C PRO A 130 -30.50 -5.64 18.82
N SER A 131 -30.12 -6.34 17.74
CA SER A 131 -29.47 -7.66 17.82
C SER A 131 -28.00 -7.59 18.25
N LEU A 132 -27.36 -6.42 18.04
CA LEU A 132 -25.98 -6.14 18.44
C LEU A 132 -25.89 -5.51 19.83
N GLU A 133 -27.03 -5.28 20.50
CA GLU A 133 -27.05 -4.77 21.88
C GLU A 133 -26.62 -5.85 22.87
N ARG A 134 -25.72 -5.45 23.78
CA ARG A 134 -25.23 -6.30 24.86
C ARG A 134 -26.43 -6.75 25.69
N LYS A 135 -26.80 -8.05 25.64
CA LYS A 135 -27.74 -8.66 26.60
C LYS A 135 -27.12 -8.66 27.99
N GLY A 136 -27.12 -7.50 28.64
CA GLY A 136 -26.77 -7.32 30.03
C GLY A 136 -27.89 -7.85 30.90
N ALA A 137 -27.57 -8.78 31.79
CA ALA A 137 -28.41 -9.15 32.90
C ALA A 137 -28.78 -7.90 33.72
N GLY A 138 -30.08 -7.58 33.79
CA GLY A 138 -30.61 -6.54 34.67
C GLY A 138 -31.46 -5.47 33.99
N ALA A 139 -32.60 -5.85 33.43
CA ALA A 139 -33.76 -4.96 33.33
C ALA A 139 -35.01 -5.79 33.60
N ALA A 140 -35.41 -5.76 34.87
CA ALA A 140 -36.66 -6.32 35.33
C ALA A 140 -37.84 -5.60 34.68
N ALA A 141 -38.86 -6.39 34.36
CA ALA A 141 -40.29 -6.07 34.24
C ALA A 141 -40.67 -4.58 34.16
N VAL A 142 -41.30 -4.20 33.04
CA VAL A 142 -42.33 -3.16 33.06
C VAL A 142 -43.60 -3.73 32.43
N ASP A 143 -44.67 -3.46 33.14
CA ASP A 143 -45.96 -4.12 33.17
C ASP A 143 -46.76 -4.12 31.87
N LYS A 144 -47.52 -5.22 31.72
CA LYS A 144 -48.79 -5.23 30.99
C LYS A 144 -49.76 -4.28 31.67
N VAL A 145 -50.40 -3.41 30.89
CA VAL A 145 -51.70 -2.84 31.25
C VAL A 145 -52.67 -3.11 30.11
N ASP A 146 -53.62 -4.01 30.39
CA ASP A 146 -54.84 -4.22 29.63
C ASP A 146 -55.73 -2.97 29.69
N GLY A 147 -56.38 -2.64 28.57
CA GLY A 147 -57.35 -1.55 28.47
C GLY A 147 -58.22 -1.68 27.23
N ASN A 148 -59.30 -2.44 27.38
CA ASN A 148 -60.34 -2.76 26.39
C ASN A 148 -61.15 -1.53 25.93
N GLY A 149 -61.60 -1.50 24.66
CA GLY A 149 -62.79 -0.74 24.26
C GLY A 149 -62.88 -0.30 22.78
N GLY A 150 -63.83 -0.87 22.04
CA GLY A 150 -64.65 -0.12 21.07
C GLY A 150 -64.57 -0.52 19.60
N GLU A 151 -65.60 -1.23 19.12
CA GLU A 151 -65.91 -1.52 17.71
C GLU A 151 -66.21 -0.26 16.87
N ALA A 152 -65.85 -0.28 15.58
CA ALA A 152 -66.71 0.09 14.46
C ALA A 152 -65.99 -0.25 13.13
N GLY A 153 -66.62 -1.05 12.29
CA GLY A 153 -66.03 -1.59 11.06
C GLY A 153 -66.06 -0.66 9.85
N THR A 154 -65.38 -1.07 8.78
CA THR A 154 -65.87 -1.08 7.40
C THR A 154 -64.86 -1.79 6.50
N ALA A 155 -65.37 -2.56 5.55
CA ALA A 155 -64.60 -3.33 4.59
C ALA A 155 -64.25 -2.49 3.35
N ALA A 156 -63.01 -2.57 2.88
CA ALA A 156 -62.56 -2.37 1.49
C ALA A 156 -61.10 -2.89 1.43
N VAL A 157 -60.84 -4.11 0.95
CA VAL A 157 -60.49 -4.44 -0.45
C VAL A 157 -59.22 -3.70 -0.91
N GLY A 158 -58.17 -4.49 -1.13
CA GLY A 158 -56.78 -4.09 -1.33
C GLY A 158 -56.53 -3.06 -2.42
N GLY A 159 -55.48 -2.28 -2.18
CA GLY A 159 -55.00 -1.23 -3.06
C GLY A 159 -53.93 -0.32 -2.45
N GLU A 160 -53.70 -0.35 -1.12
CA GLU A 160 -52.67 0.50 -0.49
C GLU A 160 -51.25 0.04 -0.79
N ASP A 161 -50.95 -1.27 -0.73
CA ASP A 161 -49.60 -1.78 -1.02
C ASP A 161 -49.17 -1.56 -2.49
N ASP A 162 -50.12 -1.56 -3.43
CA ASP A 162 -49.85 -1.29 -4.86
C ASP A 162 -49.71 0.22 -5.12
N LEU A 163 -50.43 1.08 -4.39
CA LEU A 163 -50.28 2.52 -4.47
C LEU A 163 -48.96 3.00 -3.86
N GLU A 164 -48.55 2.42 -2.73
CA GLU A 164 -47.31 2.76 -2.05
C GLU A 164 -46.10 2.30 -2.88
N ARG A 165 -46.17 1.10 -3.46
CA ARG A 165 -45.17 0.61 -4.43
C ARG A 165 -45.13 1.45 -5.72
N LEU A 166 -46.27 1.85 -6.27
CA LEU A 166 -46.32 2.72 -7.46
C LEU A 166 -45.86 4.14 -7.17
N LEU A 167 -46.02 4.64 -5.94
CA LEU A 167 -45.51 5.92 -5.49
C LEU A 167 -43.99 5.88 -5.26
N GLU A 168 -43.47 4.75 -4.78
CA GLU A 168 -42.03 4.52 -4.63
C GLU A 168 -41.35 4.34 -6.01
N GLU A 169 -41.95 3.57 -6.91
CA GLU A 169 -41.49 3.39 -8.30
C GLU A 169 -41.55 4.72 -9.10
N ALA A 170 -42.59 5.53 -8.89
CA ALA A 170 -42.69 6.87 -9.47
C ALA A 170 -41.72 7.88 -8.81
N ALA A 171 -41.39 7.72 -7.52
CA ALA A 171 -40.39 8.54 -6.85
C ALA A 171 -38.97 8.18 -7.33
N GLU A 172 -38.68 6.91 -7.58
CA GLU A 172 -37.44 6.44 -8.19
C GLU A 172 -37.28 6.90 -9.66
N GLU A 173 -38.37 6.99 -10.42
CA GLU A 173 -38.35 7.51 -11.80
C GLU A 173 -38.15 9.05 -11.84
N VAL A 174 -38.58 9.77 -10.80
CA VAL A 174 -38.48 11.24 -10.69
C VAL A 174 -37.17 11.70 -10.03
N VAL A 175 -36.63 10.93 -9.09
CA VAL A 175 -35.30 11.15 -8.48
C VAL A 175 -34.28 10.40 -9.33
N GLY A 176 -33.87 11.02 -10.44
CA GLY A 176 -33.13 10.38 -11.52
C GLY A 176 -32.08 9.34 -11.09
N GLU A 177 -31.92 8.31 -11.92
CA GLU A 177 -31.06 7.10 -11.85
C GLU A 177 -29.64 7.30 -11.25
N GLY A 178 -29.20 8.54 -11.17
CA GLY A 178 -27.96 9.00 -10.54
C GLY A 178 -27.88 8.86 -9.01
N ALA A 179 -28.96 9.09 -8.26
CA ALA A 179 -28.94 9.12 -6.78
C ALA A 179 -29.24 7.75 -6.15
N ALA A 180 -30.19 6.99 -6.72
CA ALA A 180 -30.54 5.65 -6.26
C ALA A 180 -29.36 4.67 -6.29
N THR A 181 -28.45 4.80 -7.27
CA THR A 181 -27.27 3.94 -7.41
C THR A 181 -26.16 4.20 -6.37
N GLU A 182 -26.07 5.42 -5.83
CA GLU A 182 -25.12 5.73 -4.74
C GLU A 182 -25.66 5.27 -3.39
N GLU A 183 -26.94 5.55 -3.11
CA GLU A 183 -27.62 5.03 -1.93
C GLU A 183 -27.61 3.50 -1.89
N ASN A 184 -27.72 2.83 -3.04
CA ASN A 184 -27.70 1.38 -3.11
C ASN A 184 -26.33 0.78 -2.74
N ASN A 185 -25.22 1.36 -3.22
CA ASN A 185 -23.87 0.90 -2.86
C ASN A 185 -23.56 1.10 -1.37
N ASP A 186 -23.93 2.26 -0.82
CA ASP A 186 -23.74 2.54 0.60
C ASP A 186 -24.61 1.61 1.47
N ARG A 187 -25.84 1.32 1.06
CA ARG A 187 -26.71 0.33 1.71
C ARG A 187 -26.13 -1.08 1.66
N GLU A 188 -25.63 -1.52 0.51
CA GLU A 188 -24.98 -2.83 0.36
C GLU A 188 -23.74 -2.95 1.25
N PHE A 189 -22.92 -1.90 1.31
CA PHE A 189 -21.75 -1.84 2.19
C PHE A 189 -22.15 -1.93 3.66
N ILE A 190 -23.13 -1.12 4.11
CA ILE A 190 -23.64 -1.14 5.48
C ILE A 190 -24.21 -2.51 5.84
N ASN A 191 -25.01 -3.11 4.95
CA ASN A 191 -25.59 -4.43 5.17
C ASN A 191 -24.52 -5.51 5.29
N ALA A 192 -23.50 -5.48 4.44
CA ALA A 192 -22.37 -6.41 4.52
C ALA A 192 -21.57 -6.23 5.83
N GLU A 193 -21.37 -4.99 6.28
CA GLU A 193 -20.68 -4.72 7.54
C GLU A 193 -21.49 -5.16 8.77
N LEU A 194 -22.82 -4.93 8.77
CA LEU A 194 -23.71 -5.42 9.81
C LEU A 194 -23.74 -6.95 9.88
N GLU A 195 -23.81 -7.62 8.74
CA GLU A 195 -23.78 -9.08 8.67
C GLU A 195 -22.43 -9.63 9.15
N ASN A 196 -21.32 -8.98 8.80
CA ASN A 196 -20.00 -9.32 9.34
C ASN A 196 -19.95 -9.15 10.87
N CYS A 197 -20.54 -8.08 11.42
CA CYS A 197 -20.61 -7.89 12.88
C CYS A 197 -21.41 -9.02 13.55
N ARG A 198 -22.59 -9.35 13.00
CA ARG A 198 -23.45 -10.42 13.55
C ARG A 198 -22.75 -11.78 13.50
N THR A 199 -22.20 -12.14 12.35
CA THR A 199 -21.51 -13.43 12.17
C THR A 199 -20.29 -13.57 13.07
N GLU A 200 -19.48 -12.52 13.24
CA GLU A 200 -18.35 -12.54 14.19
C GLU A 200 -18.81 -12.74 15.64
N ILE A 201 -19.88 -12.07 16.06
CA ILE A 201 -20.44 -12.23 17.40
C ILE A 201 -20.94 -13.66 17.62
N GLU A 202 -21.71 -14.20 16.68
CA GLU A 202 -22.25 -15.57 16.76
C GLU A 202 -21.12 -16.62 16.82
N GLU A 203 -20.07 -16.46 16.02
CA GLU A 203 -18.92 -17.37 16.04
C GLU A 203 -18.14 -17.32 17.36
N ILE A 204 -17.91 -16.11 17.90
CA ILE A 204 -17.21 -15.94 19.18
C ILE A 204 -18.06 -16.52 20.33
N GLN A 205 -19.36 -16.24 20.35
CA GLN A 205 -20.29 -16.76 21.36
C GLN A 205 -20.38 -18.28 21.30
N LYS A 206 -20.53 -18.86 20.11
CA LYS A 206 -20.55 -20.31 19.93
C LYS A 206 -19.28 -20.97 20.48
N LYS A 207 -18.10 -20.41 20.18
CA LYS A 207 -16.83 -20.92 20.73
C LYS A 207 -16.75 -20.74 22.24
N LEU A 208 -17.30 -19.65 22.78
CA LEU A 208 -17.33 -19.41 24.22
C LEU A 208 -18.21 -20.45 24.92
N ASP A 209 -19.39 -20.74 24.38
CA ASP A 209 -20.31 -21.76 24.91
C ASP A 209 -19.69 -23.16 24.85
N GLU A 210 -19.00 -23.50 23.76
CA GLU A 210 -18.23 -24.75 23.64
C GLU A 210 -17.16 -24.86 24.74
N VAL A 211 -16.40 -23.79 24.97
CA VAL A 211 -15.37 -23.76 26.03
C VAL A 211 -16.00 -23.83 27.44
N MET A 212 -17.11 -23.11 27.68
CA MET A 212 -17.81 -23.20 28.96
C MET A 212 -18.33 -24.61 29.22
N LYS A 213 -18.90 -25.27 28.20
CA LYS A 213 -19.33 -26.66 28.31
C LYS A 213 -18.16 -27.59 28.65
N THR A 214 -16.99 -27.42 28.04
CA THR A 214 -15.81 -28.22 28.42
C THR A 214 -15.34 -27.99 29.85
N LEU A 215 -15.55 -26.79 30.40
CA LEU A 215 -15.26 -26.49 31.80
C LEU A 215 -16.29 -27.11 32.75
N GLU A 216 -17.56 -27.19 32.34
CA GLU A 216 -18.65 -27.82 33.08
C GLU A 216 -18.58 -29.36 33.06
N ASP A 217 -18.16 -29.95 31.93
CA ASP A 217 -18.01 -31.40 31.75
C ASP A 217 -16.83 -32.00 32.55
N GLY A 218 -16.13 -31.19 33.34
CA GLY A 218 -15.12 -31.65 34.29
C GLY A 218 -13.73 -31.86 33.69
N ALA A 219 -13.23 -30.91 32.88
CA ALA A 219 -11.86 -30.97 32.36
C ALA A 219 -10.80 -31.02 33.47
N ASP A 220 -9.79 -31.88 33.29
CA ASP A 220 -8.69 -32.08 34.25
C ASP A 220 -7.55 -31.07 34.07
N GLY A 221 -6.89 -30.72 35.18
CA GLY A 221 -5.56 -30.05 35.27
C GLY A 221 -5.21 -29.05 34.16
N GLU A 222 -4.38 -29.49 33.20
CA GLU A 222 -3.87 -28.67 32.09
C GLU A 222 -4.97 -28.29 31.09
N ALA A 223 -5.90 -29.20 30.80
CA ALA A 223 -7.03 -28.93 29.90
C ALA A 223 -7.96 -27.86 30.50
N LYS A 224 -8.18 -27.88 31.82
CA LYS A 224 -8.92 -26.83 32.53
C LYS A 224 -8.22 -25.48 32.44
N GLN A 225 -6.90 -25.43 32.62
CA GLN A 225 -6.13 -24.18 32.52
C GLN A 225 -6.15 -23.62 31.10
N GLN A 226 -6.04 -24.47 30.08
CA GLN A 226 -6.12 -24.06 28.68
C GLN A 226 -7.52 -23.55 28.33
N ALA A 227 -8.57 -24.24 28.77
CA ALA A 227 -9.95 -23.80 28.59
C ALA A 227 -10.24 -22.46 29.31
N LEU A 228 -9.70 -22.24 30.51
CA LEU A 228 -9.79 -20.95 31.20
C LEU A 228 -9.08 -19.82 30.44
N LYS A 229 -7.86 -20.07 29.92
CA LYS A 229 -7.15 -19.10 29.06
C LYS A 229 -7.95 -18.77 27.80
N GLN A 230 -8.48 -19.79 27.14
CA GLN A 230 -9.29 -19.62 25.93
C GLN A 230 -10.58 -18.86 26.22
N LYS A 231 -11.23 -19.11 27.35
CA LYS A 231 -12.38 -18.34 27.83
C LYS A 231 -12.02 -16.85 27.97
N THR A 232 -10.92 -16.53 28.65
CA THR A 232 -10.47 -15.13 28.81
C THR A 232 -10.20 -14.43 27.47
N ILE A 233 -9.57 -15.14 26.53
CA ILE A 233 -9.33 -14.63 25.18
C ILE A 233 -10.66 -14.33 24.46
N LEU A 234 -11.62 -15.25 24.50
CA LEU A 234 -12.92 -15.08 23.82
C LEU A 234 -13.77 -13.97 24.46
N GLU A 235 -13.79 -13.87 25.78
CA GLU A 235 -14.49 -12.79 26.50
C GLU A 235 -13.91 -11.42 26.14
N GLU A 236 -12.57 -11.30 26.08
CA GLU A 236 -11.90 -10.05 25.71
C GLU A 236 -12.10 -9.72 24.21
N MET A 237 -12.06 -10.72 23.32
CA MET A 237 -12.39 -10.52 21.90
C MET A 237 -13.82 -10.00 21.73
N LEU A 238 -14.78 -10.56 22.47
CA LEU A 238 -16.18 -10.14 22.42
C LEU A 238 -16.34 -8.70 22.95
N ARG A 239 -15.65 -8.36 24.05
CA ARG A 239 -15.62 -6.99 24.59
C ARG A 239 -15.11 -6.00 23.55
N LEU A 240 -13.97 -6.29 22.92
CA LEU A 240 -13.37 -5.43 21.89
C LEU A 240 -14.23 -5.34 20.64
N HIS A 241 -14.87 -6.43 20.22
CA HIS A 241 -15.79 -6.42 19.08
C HIS A 241 -16.99 -5.49 19.33
N PHE A 242 -17.63 -5.58 20.51
CA PHE A 242 -18.72 -4.65 20.85
C PHE A 242 -18.24 -3.19 20.90
N GLU A 243 -17.05 -2.94 21.44
CA GLU A 243 -16.46 -1.59 21.47
C GLU A 243 -16.24 -1.04 20.05
N ILE A 244 -15.77 -1.88 19.11
CA ILE A 244 -15.65 -1.52 17.69
C ILE A 244 -17.02 -1.18 17.09
N CYS A 245 -18.04 -2.02 17.30
CA CYS A 245 -19.38 -1.78 16.79
C CYS A 245 -19.98 -0.46 17.33
N GLU A 246 -19.83 -0.19 18.63
CA GLU A 246 -20.29 1.06 19.25
C GLU A 246 -19.60 2.27 18.64
N LYS A 247 -18.28 2.20 18.42
CA LYS A 247 -17.52 3.28 17.76
C LYS A 247 -17.93 3.46 16.31
N ARG A 248 -18.27 2.38 15.59
CA ARG A 248 -18.77 2.43 14.20
C ARG A 248 -20.15 3.06 14.06
N ARG A 249 -20.95 3.13 15.13
CA ARG A 249 -22.24 3.85 15.16
C ARG A 249 -22.07 5.36 15.27
N LEU A 250 -20.92 5.83 15.75
CA LEU A 250 -20.62 7.27 15.85
C LEU A 250 -20.32 7.85 14.46
N PRO A 251 -20.52 9.18 14.26
CA PRO A 251 -20.14 9.83 13.01
C PRO A 251 -18.66 9.61 12.68
N SER A 252 -18.41 9.14 11.46
CA SER A 252 -17.04 8.84 11.03
C SER A 252 -16.15 10.08 11.03
N SER A 253 -14.94 9.90 11.55
CA SER A 253 -13.88 10.89 11.59
C SER A 253 -12.54 10.17 11.46
N LEU A 254 -11.49 10.90 11.10
CA LEU A 254 -10.13 10.38 11.04
C LEU A 254 -9.71 9.76 12.38
N SER A 255 -9.96 10.49 13.48
CA SER A 255 -9.60 10.03 14.82
C SER A 255 -10.33 8.74 15.21
N GLY A 256 -11.65 8.69 14.98
CA GLY A 256 -12.45 7.49 15.25
C GLY A 256 -12.03 6.31 14.36
N PHE A 257 -11.72 6.55 13.09
CA PHE A 257 -11.25 5.50 12.19
C PHE A 257 -9.90 4.91 12.62
N ILE A 258 -8.96 5.75 13.06
CA ILE A 258 -7.67 5.29 13.59
C ILE A 258 -7.89 4.48 14.88
N GLU A 259 -8.73 4.96 15.80
CA GLU A 259 -9.06 4.25 17.05
C GLU A 259 -9.68 2.87 16.75
N ILE A 260 -10.63 2.79 15.82
CA ILE A 260 -11.22 1.51 15.39
C ILE A 260 -10.17 0.59 14.79
N THR A 261 -9.25 1.11 13.98
CA THR A 261 -8.15 0.32 13.40
C THR A 261 -7.23 -0.23 14.49
N GLN A 262 -6.91 0.57 15.52
CA GLN A 262 -6.12 0.12 16.67
C GLN A 262 -6.86 -0.97 17.46
N LEU A 263 -8.17 -0.82 17.67
CA LEU A 263 -9.01 -1.82 18.34
C LEU A 263 -9.09 -3.13 17.55
N ASP A 264 -9.19 -3.08 16.22
CA ASP A 264 -9.22 -4.29 15.38
C ASP A 264 -7.87 -5.04 15.40
N ILE A 265 -6.76 -4.29 15.35
CA ILE A 265 -5.42 -4.85 15.55
C ILE A 265 -5.30 -5.48 16.95
N ARG A 266 -5.83 -4.81 17.99
CA ARG A 266 -5.84 -5.33 19.36
C ARG A 266 -6.68 -6.60 19.48
N LYS A 267 -7.89 -6.64 18.91
CA LYS A 267 -8.75 -7.84 18.83
C LYS A 267 -7.98 -9.00 18.20
N SER A 268 -7.23 -8.72 17.13
CA SER A 268 -6.39 -9.70 16.46
C SER A 268 -5.20 -10.17 17.32
N ARG A 269 -4.58 -9.28 18.11
CA ARG A 269 -3.52 -9.63 19.08
C ARG A 269 -4.04 -10.54 20.19
N VAL A 270 -5.23 -10.23 20.73
CA VAL A 270 -5.89 -11.06 21.73
C VAL A 270 -6.17 -12.46 21.17
N ASN A 271 -6.61 -12.57 19.92
CA ASN A 271 -6.85 -13.86 19.25
C ASN A 271 -5.58 -14.75 19.15
N VAL A 272 -4.38 -14.16 19.09
CA VAL A 272 -3.12 -14.91 19.13
C VAL A 272 -2.55 -15.10 20.54
N GLY A 273 -3.33 -14.74 21.59
CA GLY A 273 -2.98 -14.91 23.00
C GLY A 273 -2.24 -13.72 23.64
N GLU A 274 -2.09 -12.61 22.93
CA GLU A 274 -1.47 -11.39 23.45
C GLU A 274 -2.53 -10.47 24.06
N LEU A 275 -2.68 -10.53 25.39
CA LEU A 275 -3.67 -9.74 26.14
C LEU A 275 -3.15 -8.35 26.52
N SER A 276 -1.84 -8.10 26.42
CA SER A 276 -1.25 -6.80 26.74
C SER A 276 -1.68 -5.74 25.72
N GLU A 277 -2.06 -4.56 26.21
CA GLU A 277 -2.40 -3.41 25.36
C GLU A 277 -1.19 -2.94 24.55
N GLU A 278 -0.01 -2.94 25.17
CA GLU A 278 1.25 -2.50 24.57
C GLU A 278 2.14 -3.67 24.20
N GLU A 279 2.99 -3.47 23.19
CA GLU A 279 4.12 -4.37 22.91
C GLU A 279 5.35 -3.86 23.66
N ARG A 280 5.95 -4.72 24.49
CA ARG A 280 7.14 -4.43 25.27
C ARG A 280 8.17 -5.54 25.06
N GLU A 281 9.43 -5.15 25.03
CA GLU A 281 10.57 -6.05 25.00
C GLU A 281 11.54 -5.56 26.08
N GLU A 282 11.89 -6.41 27.02
CA GLU A 282 12.80 -6.06 28.13
C GLU A 282 14.24 -6.28 27.71
N TYR A 283 15.18 -5.46 28.20
CA TYR A 283 16.60 -5.71 28.01
C TYR A 283 17.03 -6.93 28.83
N ALA A 284 17.72 -7.88 28.22
CA ALA A 284 18.28 -9.03 28.91
C ALA A 284 19.60 -8.69 29.64
N SER A 285 20.30 -7.64 29.22
CA SER A 285 21.54 -7.18 29.88
C SER A 285 21.77 -5.67 29.79
N ASP A 286 22.65 -5.15 30.65
CA ASP A 286 23.08 -3.75 30.62
C ASP A 286 23.88 -3.41 29.35
N GLU A 287 24.52 -4.41 28.73
CA GLU A 287 25.20 -4.25 27.43
C GLU A 287 24.20 -3.90 26.34
N GLU A 288 23.05 -4.58 26.32
CA GLU A 288 21.99 -4.31 25.34
C GLU A 288 21.39 -2.93 25.50
N ARG A 289 21.27 -2.48 26.75
CA ARG A 289 20.76 -1.14 27.08
C ARG A 289 21.72 -0.03 26.65
N ALA A 290 23.02 -0.32 26.60
CA ALA A 290 24.04 0.64 26.17
C ALA A 290 24.19 0.73 24.65
N MET A 291 23.68 -0.25 23.89
CA MET A 291 23.76 -0.26 22.43
C MET A 291 22.91 0.83 21.78
N THR A 292 23.40 1.36 20.66
CA THR A 292 22.64 2.28 19.81
C THR A 292 21.60 1.53 18.96
N ALA A 293 20.62 2.26 18.44
CA ALA A 293 19.60 1.72 17.55
C ALA A 293 20.18 0.96 16.34
N HIS A 294 21.27 1.47 15.77
CA HIS A 294 21.91 0.88 14.59
C HIS A 294 22.70 -0.40 14.95
N GLU A 295 23.36 -0.43 16.11
CA GLU A 295 24.04 -1.62 16.62
C GLU A 295 23.04 -2.75 16.94
N LEU A 296 21.92 -2.41 17.59
CA LEU A 296 20.83 -3.35 17.85
C LEU A 296 20.26 -3.92 16.54
N MET A 297 20.02 -3.07 15.52
CA MET A 297 19.56 -3.53 14.21
C MET A 297 20.59 -4.47 13.57
N THR A 298 21.86 -4.07 13.49
CA THR A 298 22.91 -4.86 12.86
C THR A 298 23.08 -6.21 13.55
N ARG A 299 23.05 -6.25 14.89
CA ARG A 299 23.09 -7.51 15.65
C ARG A 299 21.86 -8.38 15.38
N GLY A 300 20.68 -7.78 15.32
CA GLY A 300 19.45 -8.47 14.93
C GLY A 300 19.54 -9.10 13.54
N LEU A 301 20.11 -8.40 12.56
CA LEU A 301 20.33 -8.91 11.20
C LEU A 301 21.38 -10.02 11.16
N GLN A 302 22.47 -9.92 11.93
CA GLN A 302 23.46 -10.98 12.05
C GLN A 302 22.85 -12.29 12.59
N HIS A 303 22.02 -12.20 13.64
CA HIS A 303 21.29 -13.37 14.14
C HIS A 303 20.29 -13.92 13.10
N PHE A 304 19.67 -13.03 12.32
CA PHE A 304 18.77 -13.45 11.24
C PHE A 304 19.50 -14.22 10.14
N GLU A 305 20.70 -13.78 9.74
CA GLU A 305 21.57 -14.48 8.79
C GLU A 305 22.02 -15.85 9.32
N GLN A 306 22.25 -15.96 10.62
CA GLN A 306 22.57 -17.20 11.33
C GLN A 306 21.34 -18.11 11.55
N GLN A 307 20.16 -17.71 11.05
CA GLN A 307 18.88 -18.41 11.22
C GLN A 307 18.38 -18.48 12.69
N GLU A 308 18.92 -17.63 13.56
CA GLU A 308 18.51 -17.49 14.95
C GLU A 308 17.34 -16.49 15.08
N ILE A 309 16.12 -16.96 14.79
CA ILE A 309 14.95 -16.09 14.68
C ILE A 309 14.60 -15.37 15.99
N GLN A 310 14.68 -16.05 17.14
CA GLN A 310 14.28 -15.45 18.42
C GLN A 310 15.23 -14.31 18.85
N PRO A 311 16.56 -14.49 18.89
CA PRO A 311 17.49 -13.38 19.11
C PRO A 311 17.35 -12.27 18.08
N ALA A 312 17.18 -12.61 16.80
CA ALA A 312 16.99 -11.61 15.75
C ALA A 312 15.77 -10.71 16.04
N LEU A 313 14.62 -11.32 16.34
CA LEU A 313 13.40 -10.58 16.67
C LEU A 313 13.55 -9.75 17.94
N HIS A 314 14.23 -10.27 18.96
CA HIS A 314 14.49 -9.56 20.21
C HIS A 314 15.27 -8.26 19.97
N PHE A 315 16.43 -8.31 19.31
CA PHE A 315 17.23 -7.12 19.03
C PHE A 315 16.53 -6.11 18.12
N LEU A 316 15.82 -6.60 17.10
CA LEU A 316 15.03 -5.74 16.22
C LEU A 316 13.91 -5.03 16.98
N ARG A 317 13.23 -5.72 17.92
CA ARG A 317 12.21 -5.12 18.79
C ARG A 317 12.82 -4.12 19.76
N LEU A 318 13.98 -4.39 20.35
CA LEU A 318 14.65 -3.39 21.19
C LEU A 318 14.90 -2.10 20.41
N ALA A 319 15.46 -2.20 19.20
CA ALA A 319 15.67 -1.04 18.32
C ALA A 319 14.36 -0.32 17.97
N ALA A 320 13.31 -1.05 17.61
CA ALA A 320 12.03 -0.46 17.18
C ALA A 320 11.22 0.14 18.35
N LEU A 321 11.16 -0.54 19.50
CA LEU A 321 10.30 -0.17 20.61
C LEU A 321 10.93 0.87 21.54
N HIS A 322 12.24 0.78 21.81
CA HIS A 322 12.92 1.71 22.72
C HIS A 322 13.56 2.90 22.01
N HIS A 323 14.11 2.69 20.80
CA HIS A 323 14.77 3.77 20.06
C HIS A 323 13.93 4.34 18.91
N ASN A 324 12.70 3.85 18.72
CA ASN A 324 11.83 4.24 17.61
C ASN A 324 12.53 4.14 16.24
N HIS A 325 13.37 3.11 16.06
CA HIS A 325 14.17 2.97 14.85
C HIS A 325 13.30 2.55 13.66
N ASP A 326 13.27 3.41 12.64
CA ASP A 326 12.38 3.26 11.48
C ASP A 326 12.68 1.99 10.68
N GLN A 327 13.94 1.72 10.35
CA GLN A 327 14.31 0.55 9.56
C GLN A 327 13.96 -0.76 10.27
N SER A 328 14.25 -0.86 11.57
CA SER A 328 13.87 -2.03 12.38
C SER A 328 12.36 -2.21 12.44
N THR A 329 11.60 -1.11 12.50
CA THR A 329 10.13 -1.16 12.45
C THR A 329 9.62 -1.74 11.14
N ILE A 330 10.18 -1.32 10.00
CA ILE A 330 9.80 -1.84 8.67
C ILE A 330 10.18 -3.30 8.51
N ILE A 331 11.37 -3.70 8.96
CA ILE A 331 11.83 -5.10 8.92
C ILE A 331 10.91 -5.98 9.77
N LEU A 332 10.61 -5.59 11.01
CA LEU A 332 9.68 -6.33 11.87
C LEU A 332 8.28 -6.43 11.26
N HIS A 333 7.76 -5.34 10.69
CA HIS A 333 6.49 -5.36 9.98
C HIS A 333 6.50 -6.39 8.85
N SER A 334 7.57 -6.43 8.03
CA SER A 334 7.71 -7.41 6.95
C SER A 334 7.73 -8.84 7.47
N ILE A 335 8.54 -9.13 8.50
CA ILE A 335 8.64 -10.47 9.10
C ILE A 335 7.27 -10.90 9.66
N TYR A 336 6.62 -10.06 10.47
CA TYR A 336 5.32 -10.40 11.04
C TYR A 336 4.20 -10.50 10.01
N SER A 337 4.25 -9.71 8.94
CA SER A 337 3.28 -9.83 7.85
C SER A 337 3.41 -11.18 7.15
N GLN A 338 4.62 -11.66 6.90
CA GLN A 338 4.87 -13.00 6.34
C GLN A 338 4.39 -14.12 7.30
N LEU A 339 4.48 -13.89 8.61
CA LEU A 339 3.98 -14.80 9.64
C LEU A 339 2.47 -14.65 9.91
N ASN A 340 1.76 -13.77 9.19
CA ASN A 340 0.36 -13.43 9.44
C ASN A 340 0.07 -12.99 10.90
N SER A 341 1.06 -12.38 11.56
CA SER A 341 0.97 -11.91 12.94
C SER A 341 0.51 -10.45 12.99
N PRO A 342 -0.45 -10.11 13.88
CA PRO A 342 -0.92 -8.73 14.05
C PRO A 342 0.13 -7.80 14.69
N ARG A 343 1.22 -8.36 15.25
CA ARG A 343 2.30 -7.57 15.87
C ARG A 343 2.94 -6.60 14.89
N GLY A 344 3.11 -6.99 13.63
CA GLY A 344 3.67 -6.13 12.59
C GLY A 344 2.85 -4.87 12.35
N ALA A 345 1.53 -5.03 12.18
CA ALA A 345 0.60 -3.93 11.99
C ALA A 345 0.58 -3.00 13.22
N PHE A 346 0.60 -3.58 14.43
CA PHE A 346 0.65 -2.82 15.68
C PHE A 346 1.90 -1.94 15.78
N ILE A 347 3.09 -2.52 15.64
CA ILE A 347 4.36 -1.78 15.76
C ILE A 347 4.44 -0.69 14.69
N LEU A 348 4.04 -1.00 13.46
CA LEU A 348 4.06 -0.05 12.35
C LEU A 348 3.13 1.14 12.60
N LEU A 349 1.86 0.87 12.93
CA LEU A 349 0.87 1.92 13.16
C LEU A 349 1.26 2.78 14.37
N ARG A 350 1.75 2.17 15.45
CA ARG A 350 2.24 2.90 16.63
C ARG A 350 3.37 3.86 16.27
N ARG A 351 4.35 3.43 15.47
CA ARG A 351 5.45 4.31 15.03
C ARG A 351 4.97 5.45 14.14
N ALA A 352 4.03 5.20 13.24
CA ALA A 352 3.51 6.24 12.34
C ALA A 352 2.72 7.34 13.08
N LEU A 353 2.02 6.98 14.16
CA LEU A 353 1.19 7.88 14.96
C LEU A 353 1.97 8.74 15.98
N GLN A 354 3.29 8.54 16.13
CA GLN A 354 4.09 9.39 17.01
C GLN A 354 4.27 10.79 16.41
N ASP A 355 3.66 11.79 17.04
CA ASP A 355 3.69 13.19 16.57
C ASP A 355 4.98 13.94 16.93
N ASP A 356 5.64 13.60 18.05
CA ASP A 356 6.87 14.24 18.51
C ASP A 356 8.07 13.97 17.57
N ASN A 357 8.06 12.82 16.90
CA ASN A 357 9.10 12.38 15.97
C ASN A 357 8.46 11.68 14.77
N ILE A 358 7.97 12.48 13.81
CA ILE A 358 7.28 11.99 12.61
C ILE A 358 8.25 11.18 11.75
N SER A 359 8.03 9.87 11.69
CA SER A 359 8.74 8.99 10.77
C SER A 359 8.18 9.12 9.35
N SER A 360 8.98 9.62 8.42
CA SER A 360 8.64 9.61 6.99
C SER A 360 8.40 8.19 6.46
N THR A 361 9.24 7.24 6.88
CA THR A 361 9.23 5.86 6.39
C THR A 361 8.03 5.06 6.94
N ALA A 362 7.75 5.14 8.24
CA ALA A 362 6.61 4.44 8.83
C ALA A 362 5.28 5.00 8.31
N ASN A 363 5.16 6.33 8.20
CA ASN A 363 3.97 6.95 7.64
C ASN A 363 3.76 6.56 6.16
N LEU A 364 4.83 6.55 5.35
CA LEU A 364 4.75 6.07 3.97
C LEU A 364 4.26 4.63 3.91
N LYS A 365 4.82 3.75 4.75
CA LYS A 365 4.45 2.34 4.77
C LYS A 365 3.00 2.11 5.20
N VAL A 366 2.52 2.81 6.23
CA VAL A 366 1.11 2.74 6.65
C VAL A 366 0.18 3.23 5.54
N ALA A 367 0.54 4.32 4.86
CA ALA A 367 -0.23 4.84 3.74
C ALA A 367 -0.34 3.83 2.59
N GLU A 368 0.76 3.14 2.26
CA GLU A 368 0.75 2.04 1.28
C GLU A 368 -0.18 0.90 1.71
N GLN A 369 -0.24 0.55 3.01
CA GLN A 369 -1.15 -0.49 3.50
C GLN A 369 -2.62 -0.07 3.34
N PHE A 370 -2.95 1.19 3.64
CA PHE A 370 -4.29 1.76 3.40
C PHE A 370 -4.60 2.01 1.93
N ASP A 371 -3.61 2.03 1.06
CA ASP A 371 -3.79 2.19 -0.37
C ASP A 371 -4.04 0.84 -1.06
N VAL A 372 -3.20 -0.15 -0.77
CA VAL A 372 -3.31 -1.49 -1.34
C VAL A 372 -4.47 -2.27 -0.71
N GLY A 373 -4.77 -2.00 0.56
CA GLY A 373 -5.68 -2.80 1.36
C GLY A 373 -4.95 -4.03 1.90
N ALA A 374 -4.60 -4.00 3.18
CA ALA A 374 -3.99 -5.12 3.88
C ALA A 374 -4.89 -5.61 5.02
N ARG A 375 -4.58 -6.76 5.61
CA ARG A 375 -5.45 -7.46 6.59
C ARG A 375 -6.03 -6.55 7.68
N HIS A 376 -5.22 -5.63 8.21
CA HIS A 376 -5.60 -4.70 9.28
C HIS A 376 -5.73 -3.24 8.81
N PHE A 377 -5.61 -2.99 7.52
CA PHE A 377 -5.61 -1.66 6.93
C PHE A 377 -6.66 -1.63 5.82
N LEU A 378 -7.90 -1.30 6.19
CA LEU A 378 -9.02 -1.21 5.25
C LEU A 378 -8.70 -0.15 4.18
N PRO A 379 -8.76 -0.48 2.89
CA PRO A 379 -8.34 0.46 1.86
C PRO A 379 -9.28 1.67 1.82
N MET A 380 -8.74 2.84 2.18
CA MET A 380 -9.53 4.06 2.36
C MET A 380 -8.74 5.26 1.85
N PHE A 381 -9.27 5.95 0.83
CA PHE A 381 -8.68 7.17 0.27
C PHE A 381 -8.27 8.21 1.33
N PRO A 382 -9.15 8.64 2.26
CA PRO A 382 -8.76 9.63 3.26
C PRO A 382 -7.71 9.13 4.26
N ALA A 383 -7.69 7.83 4.58
CA ALA A 383 -6.67 7.24 5.46
C ALA A 383 -5.30 7.20 4.77
N ALA A 384 -5.25 6.72 3.53
CA ALA A 384 -4.03 6.72 2.73
C ALA A 384 -3.49 8.15 2.53
N LEU A 385 -4.37 9.09 2.18
CA LEU A 385 -4.00 10.51 2.02
C LEU A 385 -3.42 11.10 3.31
N TYR A 386 -4.04 10.84 4.47
CA TYR A 386 -3.56 11.33 5.76
C TYR A 386 -2.11 10.89 6.06
N PHE A 387 -1.84 9.59 5.95
CA PHE A 387 -0.50 9.06 6.24
C PHE A 387 0.52 9.46 5.18
N TYR A 388 0.16 9.53 3.89
CA TYR A 388 1.05 10.08 2.88
C TYR A 388 1.37 11.56 3.15
N GLN A 389 0.38 12.38 3.56
CA GLN A 389 0.61 13.78 3.91
C GLN A 389 1.55 13.93 5.11
N ARG A 390 1.45 13.06 6.12
CA ARG A 390 2.40 13.01 7.25
C ARG A 390 3.81 12.69 6.77
N ALA A 391 3.98 11.71 5.89
CA ALA A 391 5.27 11.37 5.31
C ALA A 391 5.84 12.51 4.42
N ALA A 392 4.99 13.14 3.61
CA ALA A 392 5.38 14.25 2.75
C ALA A 392 5.76 15.51 3.56
N LYS A 393 5.07 15.78 4.68
CA LYS A 393 5.44 16.81 5.66
C LYS A 393 6.86 16.61 6.18
N ALA A 394 7.25 15.37 6.44
CA ALA A 394 8.62 15.00 6.83
C ALA A 394 9.63 14.98 5.65
N GLY A 395 9.27 15.52 4.47
CA GLY A 395 10.16 15.62 3.31
C GLY A 395 10.16 14.39 2.38
N CYS A 396 9.32 13.38 2.64
CA CYS A 396 9.31 12.16 1.83
C CYS A 396 8.75 12.40 0.42
N VAL A 397 9.64 12.37 -0.56
CA VAL A 397 9.30 12.57 -1.97
C VAL A 397 8.51 11.40 -2.55
N SER A 398 8.77 10.17 -2.11
CA SER A 398 7.98 9.00 -2.50
C SER A 398 6.51 9.16 -2.09
N ALA A 399 6.25 9.74 -0.91
CA ALA A 399 4.90 10.06 -0.48
C ALA A 399 4.25 11.14 -1.36
N MET A 400 5.01 12.16 -1.77
CA MET A 400 4.50 13.20 -2.70
C MET A 400 4.07 12.59 -4.04
N LEU A 401 4.86 11.66 -4.58
CA LEU A 401 4.51 10.91 -5.79
C LEU A 401 3.28 10.01 -5.60
N ALA A 402 3.18 9.34 -4.46
CA ALA A 402 2.03 8.51 -4.15
C ALA A 402 0.74 9.33 -4.00
N ILE A 403 0.80 10.52 -3.39
CA ILE A 403 -0.35 11.46 -3.32
C ILE A 403 -0.73 11.93 -4.73
N ALA A 404 0.24 12.27 -5.57
CA ALA A 404 -0.03 12.64 -6.94
C ALA A 404 -0.79 11.50 -7.66
N GLN A 405 -0.29 10.27 -7.57
CA GLN A 405 -0.97 9.11 -8.15
C GLN A 405 -2.37 8.87 -7.54
N LEU A 406 -2.53 9.08 -6.23
CA LEU A 406 -3.81 8.98 -5.52
C LEU A 406 -4.85 9.94 -6.11
N TYR A 407 -4.49 11.21 -6.35
CA TYR A 407 -5.37 12.18 -7.02
C TYR A 407 -5.58 11.91 -8.51
N LEU A 408 -4.59 11.34 -9.20
CA LEU A 408 -4.74 10.98 -10.61
C LEU A 408 -5.77 9.86 -10.80
N ARG A 409 -5.74 8.85 -9.93
CA ARG A 409 -6.67 7.71 -9.99
C ARG A 409 -8.02 8.03 -9.35
N GLY A 410 -8.06 8.86 -8.30
CA GLY A 410 -9.27 9.24 -7.56
C GLY A 410 -9.76 8.18 -6.56
N CYS A 411 -8.97 7.16 -6.29
CA CYS A 411 -9.32 6.05 -5.41
C CYS A 411 -8.06 5.43 -4.81
N THR A 412 -8.17 4.42 -3.96
CA THR A 412 -7.06 3.55 -3.56
C THR A 412 -6.87 2.42 -4.59
N SER A 413 -5.75 1.70 -4.54
CA SER A 413 -5.42 0.63 -5.49
C SER A 413 -6.44 -0.50 -5.46
N SER A 414 -6.92 -0.84 -4.27
CA SER A 414 -8.18 -1.54 -4.07
C SER A 414 -9.18 -0.53 -3.52
N THR A 415 -10.40 -0.49 -4.04
CA THR A 415 -11.39 0.51 -3.65
C THR A 415 -12.79 -0.09 -3.62
N MET A 416 -13.59 0.36 -2.65
CA MET A 416 -15.04 0.07 -2.58
C MET A 416 -15.87 1.23 -3.16
N LEU A 417 -15.22 2.29 -3.64
CA LEU A 417 -15.90 3.47 -4.18
C LEU A 417 -16.52 3.20 -5.54
N SER A 418 -17.71 3.77 -5.75
CA SER A 418 -18.39 3.81 -7.05
C SER A 418 -17.65 4.68 -8.05
N ALA A 419 -17.86 4.46 -9.35
CA ALA A 419 -17.20 5.23 -10.41
C ALA A 419 -17.41 6.76 -10.28
N LYS A 420 -18.58 7.20 -9.83
CA LYS A 420 -18.91 8.62 -9.61
C LYS A 420 -18.10 9.23 -8.47
N GLN A 421 -17.95 8.50 -7.36
CA GLN A 421 -17.10 8.93 -6.24
C GLN A 421 -15.63 9.01 -6.68
N ILE A 422 -15.17 8.05 -7.49
CA ILE A 422 -13.82 8.07 -8.05
C ILE A 422 -13.60 9.32 -8.91
N GLU A 423 -14.54 9.64 -9.82
CA GLU A 423 -14.45 10.83 -10.67
C GLU A 423 -14.45 12.14 -9.87
N ARG A 424 -15.23 12.23 -8.78
CA ARG A 424 -15.23 13.40 -7.88
C ARG A 424 -13.90 13.63 -7.18
N LEU A 425 -13.16 12.56 -6.90
CA LEU A 425 -11.86 12.63 -6.22
C LEU A 425 -10.70 12.80 -7.19
N ARG A 426 -10.88 12.47 -8.48
CA ARG A 426 -9.87 12.72 -9.51
C ARG A 426 -9.61 14.22 -9.61
N ASN A 427 -8.35 14.59 -9.45
CA ASN A 427 -7.94 15.98 -9.50
C ASN A 427 -6.58 16.12 -10.19
N THR A 428 -6.61 16.50 -11.47
CA THR A 428 -5.40 16.67 -12.30
C THR A 428 -4.53 17.83 -11.81
N ASP A 429 -5.14 18.90 -11.27
CA ASP A 429 -4.39 20.05 -10.77
C ASP A 429 -3.58 19.65 -9.53
N MET A 430 -4.21 18.98 -8.56
CA MET A 430 -3.54 18.43 -7.39
C MET A 430 -2.46 17.41 -7.77
N TYR A 431 -2.72 16.56 -8.77
CA TYR A 431 -1.70 15.66 -9.32
C TYR A 431 -0.46 16.43 -9.80
N GLN A 432 -0.66 17.50 -10.57
CA GLN A 432 0.43 18.31 -11.10
C GLN A 432 1.18 19.08 -10.01
N GLU A 433 0.47 19.65 -9.04
CA GLU A 433 1.08 20.40 -7.94
C GLU A 433 1.92 19.49 -7.02
N TRP A 434 1.41 18.32 -6.65
CA TRP A 434 2.19 17.34 -5.87
C TRP A 434 3.39 16.79 -6.64
N LEU A 435 3.23 16.53 -7.94
CA LEU A 435 4.33 16.11 -8.80
C LEU A 435 5.40 17.21 -8.90
N GLN A 436 4.99 18.46 -9.06
CA GLN A 436 5.91 19.60 -9.09
C GLN A 436 6.65 19.75 -7.76
N ARG A 437 5.96 19.55 -6.63
CA ARG A 437 6.56 19.63 -5.29
C ARG A 437 7.68 18.59 -5.06
N ALA A 438 7.57 17.43 -5.70
CA ALA A 438 8.61 16.40 -5.75
C ALA A 438 9.77 16.79 -6.68
N ILE A 439 9.48 17.38 -7.84
CA ILE A 439 10.49 17.89 -8.79
C ILE A 439 11.30 19.03 -8.16
N ASP A 440 10.66 19.92 -7.40
CA ASP A 440 11.32 21.04 -6.70
C ASP A 440 12.36 20.59 -5.68
N ARG A 441 12.32 19.32 -5.24
CA ARG A 441 13.32 18.69 -4.36
C ARG A 441 14.39 17.91 -5.12
N GLY A 442 14.33 17.91 -6.46
CA GLY A 442 15.28 17.20 -7.32
C GLY A 442 14.96 15.71 -7.48
N CYS A 443 13.71 15.28 -7.38
CA CYS A 443 13.37 13.86 -7.53
C CYS A 443 13.52 13.33 -8.96
N GLY A 444 14.38 12.34 -9.18
CA GLY A 444 14.53 11.70 -10.49
C GLY A 444 13.26 10.98 -10.96
N SER A 445 12.61 10.23 -10.07
CA SER A 445 11.34 9.54 -10.37
C SER A 445 10.20 10.51 -10.76
N ALA A 446 10.13 11.69 -10.13
CA ALA A 446 9.14 12.70 -10.48
C ALA A 446 9.40 13.30 -11.86
N ASN A 447 10.67 13.59 -12.18
CA ASN A 447 11.07 14.02 -13.51
C ASN A 447 10.72 12.94 -14.56
N PHE A 448 10.94 11.65 -14.27
CA PHE A 448 10.57 10.56 -15.18
C PHE A 448 9.08 10.52 -15.49
N VAL A 449 8.23 10.63 -14.45
CA VAL A 449 6.77 10.66 -14.59
C VAL A 449 6.33 11.86 -15.43
N LYS A 450 6.87 13.06 -15.16
CA LYS A 450 6.58 14.28 -15.92
C LYS A 450 7.02 14.18 -17.39
N GLY A 451 8.20 13.60 -17.63
CA GLY A 451 8.70 13.33 -18.98
C GLY A 451 7.81 12.37 -19.75
N CYS A 452 7.33 11.29 -19.11
CA CYS A 452 6.36 10.38 -19.72
C CYS A 452 5.02 11.06 -20.04
N ALA A 453 4.55 11.98 -19.19
CA ALA A 453 3.33 12.73 -19.45
C ALA A 453 3.46 13.63 -20.70
N HIS A 454 4.59 14.33 -20.86
CA HIS A 454 4.90 15.10 -22.07
C HIS A 454 5.15 14.23 -23.31
N LEU A 455 5.63 13.00 -23.14
CA LEU A 455 5.84 12.08 -24.25
C LEU A 455 4.52 11.59 -24.85
N LYS A 456 3.49 11.43 -24.02
CA LYS A 456 2.15 10.98 -24.43
C LYS A 456 1.16 12.13 -24.69
N GLY A 457 1.39 13.31 -24.11
CA GLY A 457 0.42 14.39 -24.12
C GLY A 457 -0.75 14.15 -23.15
N GLU A 458 -0.48 13.51 -22.01
CA GLU A 458 -1.49 13.09 -21.04
C GLU A 458 -1.45 13.96 -19.76
N HIS A 459 -2.50 13.86 -18.96
CA HIS A 459 -2.58 14.44 -17.61
C HIS A 459 -2.35 15.96 -17.55
N GLY A 460 -2.77 16.69 -18.58
CA GLY A 460 -2.58 18.15 -18.66
C GLY A 460 -1.23 18.59 -19.21
N CYS A 461 -0.39 17.66 -19.67
CA CYS A 461 0.87 17.97 -20.36
C CYS A 461 0.66 17.97 -21.87
N VAL A 462 1.27 18.94 -22.57
CA VAL A 462 1.30 18.96 -24.04
C VAL A 462 2.34 17.96 -24.56
N LYS A 463 2.01 17.26 -25.64
CA LYS A 463 2.94 16.34 -26.31
C LYS A 463 4.14 17.13 -26.85
N SER A 464 5.35 16.84 -26.40
CA SER A 464 6.57 17.56 -26.82
C SER A 464 7.84 16.74 -26.61
N TYR A 465 8.60 16.48 -27.69
CA TYR A 465 9.91 15.83 -27.63
C TYR A 465 10.88 16.60 -26.74
N LYS A 466 10.98 17.92 -26.95
CA LYS A 466 11.93 18.77 -26.25
C LYS A 466 11.75 18.70 -24.73
N LEU A 467 10.51 18.89 -24.25
CA LEU A 467 10.22 18.83 -22.82
C LEU A 467 10.35 17.40 -22.29
N ALA A 468 9.84 16.40 -23.01
CA ALA A 468 9.96 15.01 -22.59
C ALA A 468 11.44 14.61 -22.41
N LYS A 469 12.29 14.95 -23.38
CA LYS A 469 13.73 14.68 -23.32
C LYS A 469 14.38 15.35 -22.12
N GLU A 470 14.13 16.65 -21.92
CA GLU A 470 14.73 17.41 -20.80
C GLU A 470 14.39 16.79 -19.43
N TYR A 471 13.14 16.37 -19.24
CA TYR A 471 12.73 15.69 -18.00
C TYR A 471 13.33 14.28 -17.87
N LEU A 472 13.41 13.50 -18.95
CA LEU A 472 13.97 12.14 -18.93
C LEU A 472 15.49 12.14 -18.73
N ASP A 473 16.20 13.12 -19.30
CA ASP A 473 17.64 13.31 -19.11
C ASP A 473 17.93 13.65 -17.64
N ARG A 474 17.17 14.60 -17.05
CA ARG A 474 17.26 14.90 -15.61
C ARG A 474 16.92 13.71 -14.72
N ALA A 475 15.91 12.92 -15.10
CA ALA A 475 15.54 11.73 -14.37
C ALA A 475 16.66 10.69 -14.34
N THR A 476 17.33 10.47 -15.47
CA THR A 476 18.43 9.50 -15.60
C THR A 476 19.69 9.99 -14.90
N ALA A 477 20.00 11.28 -14.99
CA ALA A 477 21.10 11.86 -14.24
C ALA A 477 20.91 11.68 -12.73
N ALA A 478 19.72 12.00 -12.22
CA ALA A 478 19.40 11.89 -10.80
C ALA A 478 19.23 10.43 -10.34
N GLN A 479 18.74 9.52 -11.18
CA GLN A 479 18.49 8.11 -10.84
C GLN A 479 18.86 7.21 -12.04
N PRO A 480 20.12 6.78 -12.17
CA PRO A 480 20.61 6.13 -13.40
C PRO A 480 19.90 4.80 -13.73
N LYS A 481 19.45 4.05 -12.71
CA LYS A 481 18.67 2.81 -12.89
C LYS A 481 17.33 3.00 -13.58
N ILE A 482 16.77 4.21 -13.67
CA ILE A 482 15.49 4.46 -14.36
C ILE A 482 15.58 4.07 -15.83
N ALA A 483 16.65 4.45 -16.51
CA ALA A 483 16.81 4.17 -17.94
C ALA A 483 16.89 2.67 -18.24
N GLN A 484 17.54 1.91 -17.35
CA GLN A 484 17.66 0.46 -17.46
C GLN A 484 16.31 -0.26 -17.23
N ARG A 485 15.47 0.26 -16.33
CA ARG A 485 14.15 -0.30 -16.01
C ARG A 485 13.09 -0.02 -17.07
N ALA A 486 13.25 1.05 -17.85
CA ALA A 486 12.25 1.49 -18.82
C ALA A 486 12.84 1.85 -20.21
N PRO A 487 13.58 0.94 -20.87
CA PRO A 487 14.19 1.22 -22.18
C PRO A 487 13.14 1.58 -23.25
N GLN A 488 11.92 1.05 -23.13
CA GLN A 488 10.79 1.34 -24.02
C GLN A 488 10.43 2.83 -24.07
N VAL A 489 10.64 3.59 -22.97
CA VAL A 489 10.33 5.03 -22.93
C VAL A 489 11.27 5.82 -23.83
N TYR A 490 12.56 5.44 -23.89
CA TYR A 490 13.53 6.07 -24.78
C TYR A 490 13.29 5.73 -26.25
N VAL A 491 12.79 4.52 -26.53
CA VAL A 491 12.33 4.17 -27.88
C VAL A 491 11.13 5.03 -28.29
N MET A 492 10.18 5.27 -27.38
CA MET A 492 9.06 6.17 -27.66
C MET A 492 9.50 7.63 -27.82
N LEU A 493 10.51 8.08 -27.06
CA LEU A 493 11.06 9.41 -27.18
C LEU A 493 11.69 9.62 -28.56
N GLU A 494 12.42 8.63 -29.07
CA GLU A 494 13.00 8.67 -30.41
C GLU A 494 11.93 8.66 -31.50
N LYS A 495 10.84 7.90 -31.32
CA LYS A 495 9.69 7.97 -32.23
C LYS A 495 9.05 9.36 -32.24
N LEU A 496 8.87 9.97 -31.08
CA LEU A 496 8.33 11.33 -30.98
C LEU A 496 9.25 12.36 -31.66
N ARG A 497 10.57 12.18 -31.56
CA ARG A 497 11.54 12.99 -32.30
C ARG A 497 11.32 12.92 -33.80
N GLN A 498 11.16 11.70 -34.34
CA GLN A 498 10.92 11.46 -35.77
C GLN A 498 9.56 12.03 -36.22
N GLU A 499 8.53 11.90 -35.39
CA GLU A 499 7.21 12.49 -35.62
C GLU A 499 7.27 14.03 -35.71
N GLU A 500 7.98 14.70 -34.80
CA GLU A 500 8.08 16.16 -34.75
C GLU A 500 9.06 16.75 -35.80
N GLU A 501 10.15 16.05 -36.11
CA GLU A 501 11.11 16.45 -37.15
C GLU A 501 10.55 16.26 -38.58
N GLY A 502 9.33 15.72 -38.73
CA GLY A 502 8.65 15.58 -40.01
C GLY A 502 9.36 14.63 -40.97
N VAL A 503 10.21 13.73 -40.46
CA VAL A 503 10.87 12.70 -41.27
C VAL A 503 9.81 11.66 -41.64
N ALA A 504 9.16 11.89 -42.78
CA ALA A 504 8.32 10.89 -43.42
C ALA A 504 9.19 9.66 -43.72
N SER A 505 9.07 8.62 -42.88
CA SER A 505 9.63 7.32 -43.21
C SER A 505 8.86 6.77 -44.41
N LEU A 506 9.43 6.91 -45.60
CA LEU A 506 9.10 6.07 -46.74
C LEU A 506 9.54 4.63 -46.40
N SER A 507 8.61 3.69 -46.59
CA SER A 507 8.64 2.24 -46.31
C SER A 507 8.43 1.86 -44.83
N ALA A 508 7.55 0.92 -44.46
CA ALA A 508 6.92 -0.13 -45.24
C ALA A 508 5.50 -0.43 -44.73
N SER A 509 4.58 -0.51 -45.68
CA SER A 509 3.42 -1.40 -45.60
C SER A 509 3.91 -2.82 -45.34
N THR A 510 3.84 -3.28 -44.09
CA THR A 510 3.73 -4.69 -43.79
C THR A 510 2.61 -4.86 -42.79
N SER A 511 1.44 -5.22 -43.30
CA SER A 511 0.40 -5.86 -42.50
C SER A 511 1.00 -7.12 -41.87
N LEU A 512 1.19 -7.11 -40.55
CA LEU A 512 1.39 -8.35 -39.79
C LEU A 512 0.77 -8.16 -38.40
N SER A 513 -0.28 -8.96 -38.21
CA SER A 513 -1.01 -9.31 -37.00
C SER A 513 -0.25 -9.12 -35.69
N LEU A 514 -0.83 -8.31 -34.79
CA LEU A 514 -0.54 -8.40 -33.36
C LEU A 514 -1.01 -9.75 -32.84
N SER A 515 -0.05 -10.62 -32.53
CA SER A 515 -0.22 -11.65 -31.51
C SER A 515 -0.43 -10.95 -30.16
N LYS A 516 -1.60 -11.18 -29.56
CA LYS A 516 -1.86 -10.86 -28.15
C LYS A 516 -0.83 -11.62 -27.29
N GLY A 517 0.04 -10.87 -26.62
CA GLY A 517 0.95 -11.35 -25.58
C GLY A 517 0.86 -10.44 -24.35
N ASN A 518 0.06 -10.88 -23.38
CA ASN A 518 -0.02 -10.51 -21.96
C ASN A 518 0.45 -9.12 -21.49
N TYR A 519 -0.48 -8.18 -21.47
CA TYR A 519 -0.64 -7.25 -20.34
C TYR A 519 -1.96 -7.61 -19.61
N ALA A 520 -1.84 -8.15 -18.41
CA ALA A 520 -2.87 -8.10 -17.36
C ALA A 520 -2.46 -6.95 -16.44
N ASN A 521 -3.31 -6.05 -15.95
CA ASN A 521 -4.76 -5.96 -15.94
C ASN A 521 -5.15 -4.46 -15.96
N GLY A 522 -6.11 -4.11 -16.80
CA GLY A 522 -6.77 -2.82 -16.82
C GLY A 522 -7.92 -2.92 -17.82
N ARG A 523 -9.13 -3.19 -17.33
CA ARG A 523 -10.32 -3.39 -18.18
C ARG A 523 -11.32 -2.27 -17.89
N ALA A 524 -11.57 -1.45 -18.91
CA ALA A 524 -12.73 -0.58 -19.00
C ALA A 524 -13.66 -1.12 -20.10
N GLY A 525 -14.95 -1.26 -19.74
CA GLY A 525 -16.13 -1.06 -20.57
C GLY A 525 -16.33 -1.86 -21.87
N THR A 526 -17.22 -2.86 -21.83
CA THR A 526 -18.14 -3.13 -22.94
C THR A 526 -19.55 -3.34 -22.37
N ASN A 527 -20.51 -2.59 -22.91
CA ASN A 527 -21.90 -2.45 -22.49
C ASN A 527 -22.70 -3.77 -22.39
N GLY A 528 -23.55 -3.80 -21.37
CA GLY A 528 -24.90 -4.37 -21.39
C GLY A 528 -25.01 -5.89 -21.29
N ASP A 529 -25.05 -6.42 -20.06
CA ASP A 529 -26.22 -7.13 -19.48
C ASP A 529 -25.83 -7.67 -18.08
N GLY A 530 -26.65 -7.41 -17.07
CA GLY A 530 -26.60 -8.09 -15.76
C GLY A 530 -25.53 -7.62 -14.77
N ASP A 531 -25.98 -6.83 -13.80
CA ASP A 531 -25.30 -6.42 -12.58
C ASP A 531 -24.78 -7.62 -11.76
N ALA A 532 -23.47 -7.64 -11.48
CA ALA A 532 -22.86 -8.57 -10.53
C ALA A 532 -21.56 -7.95 -10.01
N VAL A 533 -21.71 -7.19 -8.92
CA VAL A 533 -20.60 -6.73 -8.07
C VAL A 533 -19.80 -7.95 -7.62
N CYS A 534 -18.50 -7.97 -7.93
CA CYS A 534 -17.58 -8.99 -7.45
C CYS A 534 -17.17 -8.64 -6.01
N VAL A 535 -18.04 -8.98 -5.06
CA VAL A 535 -17.74 -8.97 -3.63
C VAL A 535 -16.73 -10.07 -3.35
N THR A 536 -15.46 -9.73 -3.09
CA THR A 536 -14.58 -10.66 -2.38
C THR A 536 -15.10 -10.75 -0.95
N SER A 537 -15.89 -11.80 -0.70
CA SER A 537 -16.57 -12.02 0.55
C SER A 537 -15.57 -12.33 1.67
N SER A 538 -15.89 -11.84 2.86
CA SER A 538 -15.28 -12.19 4.15
C SER A 538 -15.11 -13.70 4.37
N VAL A 539 -15.81 -14.52 3.59
CA VAL A 539 -15.73 -15.98 3.53
C VAL A 539 -14.39 -16.50 2.98
N GLU A 540 -13.72 -15.79 2.05
CA GLU A 540 -12.34 -16.16 1.63
C GLU A 540 -11.30 -15.83 2.71
N ARG A 541 -11.57 -14.83 3.57
CA ARG A 541 -10.75 -14.57 4.77
C ARG A 541 -10.96 -15.64 5.84
N LEU A 542 -12.17 -16.21 5.92
CA LEU A 542 -12.53 -17.26 6.89
C LEU A 542 -12.07 -18.65 6.45
N ASN A 543 -12.09 -18.98 5.15
CA ASN A 543 -11.62 -20.27 4.63
C ASN A 543 -10.09 -20.43 4.68
N ASN A 544 -9.33 -19.34 4.74
CA ASN A 544 -7.91 -19.38 5.07
C ASN A 544 -7.63 -19.51 6.58
N MET A 545 -8.67 -19.47 7.43
CA MET A 545 -8.56 -19.68 8.89
C MET A 545 -8.96 -21.08 9.35
N THR A 546 -9.50 -21.93 8.48
CA THR A 546 -9.83 -23.34 8.77
C THR A 546 -8.91 -24.30 8.04
N SER A 547 -7.62 -24.28 8.41
CA SER A 547 -6.80 -25.50 8.31
C SER A 547 -6.46 -25.99 9.70
N LYS A 548 -7.14 -27.08 10.12
CA LYS A 548 -6.68 -27.93 11.22
C LYS A 548 -6.34 -29.32 10.65
N PRO A 549 -5.48 -30.08 11.35
CA PRO A 549 -4.53 -31.01 10.76
C PRO A 549 -5.14 -32.37 10.36
N TYR A 550 -4.43 -33.05 9.44
CA TYR A 550 -4.39 -34.48 9.12
C TYR A 550 -5.69 -35.33 9.07
N ALA A 551 -5.90 -35.86 7.85
CA ALA A 551 -6.41 -37.19 7.46
C ALA A 551 -7.86 -37.63 7.80
N SER A 552 -8.71 -37.76 6.76
CA SER A 552 -9.24 -39.05 6.25
C SER A 552 -10.39 -38.82 5.25
N ALA A 553 -10.50 -39.75 4.29
CA ALA A 553 -11.34 -39.75 3.09
C ALA A 553 -12.85 -39.96 3.33
N SER A 554 -13.69 -39.42 2.43
CA SER A 554 -14.71 -40.20 1.68
C SER A 554 -15.52 -39.33 0.70
N ALA A 555 -15.83 -39.92 -0.46
CA ALA A 555 -16.60 -39.43 -1.61
C ALA A 555 -18.04 -38.94 -1.28
N GLY A 556 -18.61 -38.01 -2.05
CA GLY A 556 -19.43 -38.33 -3.24
C GLY A 556 -20.67 -37.40 -3.40
N PRO A 557 -21.43 -37.46 -4.51
CA PRO A 557 -21.86 -36.28 -5.29
C PRO A 557 -23.39 -36.14 -5.56
N GLY A 558 -23.83 -34.99 -6.12
CA GLY A 558 -25.13 -34.81 -6.78
C GLY A 558 -25.24 -33.50 -7.59
N ARG A 559 -25.22 -33.51 -8.94
CA ARG A 559 -26.35 -33.51 -9.92
C ARG A 559 -27.31 -32.29 -9.83
N LEU A 560 -27.25 -31.28 -10.72
CA LEU A 560 -27.72 -31.13 -12.13
C LEU A 560 -29.20 -30.76 -12.34
N LYS A 561 -29.47 -29.55 -12.87
CA LYS A 561 -30.45 -29.25 -13.94
C LYS A 561 -30.41 -27.74 -14.32
N LYS A 562 -30.80 -27.24 -15.48
CA LYS A 562 -30.55 -27.47 -16.93
C LYS A 562 -31.43 -26.42 -17.65
N GLY A 563 -30.87 -25.56 -18.50
CA GLY A 563 -31.62 -24.65 -19.39
C GLY A 563 -30.80 -24.25 -20.62
N ASN A 564 -31.30 -24.60 -21.80
CA ASN A 564 -30.80 -24.35 -23.18
C ASN A 564 -30.72 -22.82 -23.47
N GLN A 565 -29.97 -22.24 -24.42
CA GLN A 565 -29.32 -22.66 -25.67
C GLN A 565 -28.42 -21.50 -26.18
N ARG A 566 -27.17 -21.77 -26.60
CA ARG A 566 -26.48 -21.13 -27.75
C ARG A 566 -25.24 -21.95 -28.11
N SER A 567 -25.30 -22.62 -29.27
CA SER A 567 -24.50 -23.78 -29.67
C SER A 567 -23.08 -23.49 -30.21
N GLY A 568 -22.53 -22.28 -30.01
CA GLY A 568 -21.18 -21.93 -30.49
C GLY A 568 -20.06 -22.07 -29.45
N ALA A 569 -20.37 -21.85 -28.16
CA ALA A 569 -19.36 -21.84 -27.09
C ALA A 569 -18.93 -23.26 -26.68
N LYS A 570 -19.83 -24.24 -26.80
CA LYS A 570 -19.60 -25.59 -26.29
C LYS A 570 -18.48 -26.33 -27.03
N ALA A 571 -18.39 -26.19 -28.35
CA ALA A 571 -17.33 -26.83 -29.15
C ALA A 571 -15.94 -26.24 -28.85
N PHE A 572 -15.87 -24.94 -28.55
CA PHE A 572 -14.63 -24.28 -28.11
C PHE A 572 -14.20 -24.78 -26.72
N TRP A 573 -15.13 -24.85 -25.76
CA TRP A 573 -14.85 -25.35 -24.41
C TRP A 573 -14.55 -26.85 -24.38
N GLU A 574 -15.23 -27.67 -25.17
CA GLU A 574 -14.91 -29.10 -25.32
C GLU A 574 -13.50 -29.27 -25.94
N GLY A 575 -13.10 -28.43 -26.89
CA GLY A 575 -11.74 -28.40 -27.45
C GLY A 575 -10.66 -27.96 -26.46
N ALA A 576 -10.92 -26.90 -25.68
CA ALA A 576 -9.99 -26.38 -24.68
C ALA A 576 -9.84 -27.33 -23.47
N VAL A 577 -10.92 -27.98 -23.06
CA VAL A 577 -10.89 -28.96 -21.96
C VAL A 577 -10.22 -30.25 -22.40
N THR A 578 -10.46 -30.73 -23.63
CA THR A 578 -9.77 -31.93 -24.13
C THR A 578 -8.27 -31.71 -24.33
N THR A 579 -7.86 -30.55 -24.88
CA THR A 579 -6.42 -30.19 -24.97
C THR A 579 -5.77 -29.94 -23.61
N GLY A 580 -6.49 -29.31 -22.68
CA GLY A 580 -6.03 -29.13 -21.31
C GLY A 580 -5.85 -30.47 -20.58
N LEU A 581 -6.81 -31.39 -20.72
CA LEU A 581 -6.75 -32.71 -20.10
C LEU A 581 -5.66 -33.60 -20.73
N THR A 582 -5.42 -33.49 -22.03
CA THR A 582 -4.32 -34.23 -22.69
C THR A 582 -2.96 -33.67 -22.32
N LEU A 583 -2.79 -32.34 -22.21
CA LEU A 583 -1.54 -31.74 -21.74
C LEU A 583 -1.28 -32.06 -20.27
N TYR A 584 -2.31 -32.02 -19.42
CA TYR A 584 -2.19 -32.37 -18.01
C TYR A 584 -1.94 -33.87 -17.80
N SER A 585 -2.53 -34.75 -18.60
CA SER A 585 -2.25 -36.19 -18.57
C SER A 585 -0.84 -36.50 -19.08
N LEU A 586 -0.35 -35.79 -20.11
CA LEU A 586 1.04 -35.89 -20.56
C LEU A 586 2.01 -35.42 -19.47
N TYR A 587 1.70 -34.31 -18.78
CA TYR A 587 2.53 -33.77 -17.70
C TYR A 587 2.58 -34.70 -16.48
N THR A 588 1.44 -35.27 -16.10
CA THR A 588 1.35 -36.23 -14.97
C THR A 588 2.01 -37.57 -15.28
N LEU A 589 2.07 -37.99 -16.55
CA LEU A 589 2.88 -39.15 -16.97
C LEU A 589 4.37 -38.81 -17.14
N ALA A 590 4.70 -37.60 -17.57
CA ALA A 590 6.08 -37.16 -17.74
C ALA A 590 6.82 -37.00 -16.40
N PHE A 591 6.12 -36.67 -15.31
CA PHE A 591 6.73 -36.52 -13.98
C PHE A 591 7.35 -37.83 -13.42
N PRO A 592 6.64 -38.97 -13.35
CA PRO A 592 7.24 -40.23 -12.92
C PRO A 592 8.29 -40.76 -13.91
N VAL A 593 8.11 -40.52 -15.23
CA VAL A 593 9.12 -40.85 -16.24
C VAL A 593 10.40 -40.02 -16.04
N ARG A 594 10.26 -38.73 -15.70
CA ARG A 594 11.38 -37.84 -15.37
C ARG A 594 12.11 -38.30 -14.11
N LEU A 595 11.39 -38.78 -13.08
CA LEU A 595 12.00 -39.36 -11.88
C LEU A 595 12.73 -40.67 -12.17
N LEU A 596 12.26 -41.50 -13.10
CA LEU A 596 12.92 -42.74 -13.52
C LEU A 596 14.16 -42.49 -14.40
N ILE A 597 14.13 -41.45 -15.23
CA ILE A 597 15.22 -41.11 -16.16
C ILE A 597 16.31 -40.26 -15.47
N LEU A 598 15.96 -39.47 -14.44
CA LEU A 598 16.91 -38.59 -13.73
C LEU A 598 18.19 -39.31 -13.27
N PRO A 599 18.13 -40.49 -12.63
CA PRO A 599 19.33 -41.21 -12.20
C PRO A 599 20.25 -41.58 -13.37
N HIS A 600 19.67 -41.88 -14.55
CA HIS A 600 20.43 -42.25 -15.75
C HIS A 600 21.05 -41.02 -16.43
N ILE A 601 20.38 -39.87 -16.34
CA ILE A 601 20.94 -38.59 -16.79
C ILE A 601 22.09 -38.17 -15.89
N TYR A 602 21.97 -38.32 -14.56
CA TYR A 602 23.06 -38.01 -13.63
C TYR A 602 24.27 -38.93 -13.80
N THR A 603 24.08 -40.22 -14.09
CA THR A 603 25.20 -41.12 -14.40
C THR A 603 25.89 -40.75 -15.71
N LEU A 604 25.13 -40.43 -16.76
CA LEU A 604 25.67 -39.92 -18.03
C LEU A 604 26.41 -38.59 -17.86
N LEU A 605 25.85 -37.65 -17.09
CA LEU A 605 26.50 -36.38 -16.78
C LEU A 605 27.76 -36.57 -15.94
N SER A 606 27.79 -37.52 -14.99
CA SER A 606 29.02 -37.80 -14.22
C SER A 606 30.16 -38.27 -15.13
N HIS A 607 29.87 -39.13 -16.11
CA HIS A 607 30.86 -39.58 -17.09
C HIS A 607 31.34 -38.46 -18.04
N VAL A 608 30.51 -37.44 -18.28
CA VAL A 608 30.88 -36.26 -19.06
C VAL A 608 31.70 -35.27 -18.22
N VAL A 609 31.33 -35.05 -16.97
CA VAL A 609 32.06 -34.19 -16.01
C VAL A 609 33.45 -34.75 -15.73
N ASP A 610 33.60 -36.07 -15.59
CA ASP A 610 34.91 -36.73 -15.39
C ASP A 610 35.84 -36.64 -16.62
N ARG A 611 35.30 -36.36 -17.82
CA ARG A 611 36.08 -36.22 -19.06
C ARG A 611 36.38 -34.78 -19.46
N VAL A 612 35.82 -33.79 -18.77
CA VAL A 612 36.00 -32.36 -19.07
C VAL A 612 36.59 -31.67 -17.83
N PRO A 613 37.93 -31.54 -17.74
CA PRO A 613 38.62 -31.14 -16.51
C PRO A 613 38.27 -29.75 -15.95
N TRP A 614 37.66 -28.86 -16.74
CA TRP A 614 37.29 -27.51 -16.27
C TRP A 614 35.92 -27.45 -15.57
N LEU A 615 35.08 -28.49 -15.65
CA LEU A 615 33.75 -28.51 -15.02
C LEU A 615 33.79 -28.94 -13.54
N ALA A 616 34.93 -29.47 -13.07
CA ALA A 616 35.11 -29.94 -11.68
C ALA A 616 35.77 -28.90 -10.75
N ALA A 617 36.03 -27.67 -11.23
CA ALA A 617 36.72 -26.65 -10.44
C ALA A 617 35.73 -25.76 -9.67
N SER A 618 35.25 -26.26 -8.54
CA SER A 618 34.92 -25.41 -7.39
C SER A 618 35.25 -26.17 -6.11
N GLN A 619 36.48 -25.96 -5.62
CA GLN A 619 36.90 -26.46 -4.30
C GLN A 619 36.06 -25.81 -3.18
N PRO A 620 35.80 -26.53 -2.08
CA PRO A 620 35.26 -25.94 -0.86
C PRO A 620 36.38 -25.20 -0.11
N LEU A 621 36.16 -23.92 0.19
CA LEU A 621 37.02 -23.18 1.12
C LEU A 621 36.78 -23.70 2.54
N GLN A 622 37.73 -24.48 3.05
CA GLN A 622 38.01 -24.58 4.48
C GLN A 622 39.02 -23.48 4.82
N PHE A 623 38.61 -22.51 5.65
CA PHE A 623 39.26 -22.00 6.86
C PHE A 623 38.51 -20.77 7.37
#